data_AF-A0A9W6Y8A0-F1
#
_entry.id   AF-A0A9W6Y8A0-F1
#
_cell.length_a   1.000
_cell.length_b   1.000
_cell.length_c   1.000
_cell.angle_alpha   90.00
_cell.angle_beta   90.00
_cell.angle_gamma   90.00
#
_symmetry.space_group_name_H-M   'P 1'
#
loop_
_entity.id
_entity.type
_entity.pdbx_description
1 polymer ?
#
loop_
_entity_poly.entity_id
_entity_poly.type
_entity_poly.pdbx_seq_one_letter_code
_entity_poly.pdbx_strand_id
1 'polypeptide(L)'
;MADSAQLMHSMLAARENQTQLIDELRKSRQLWELKLDGVKMPSYGRTLKESFQLYREQVEQYVLVKGIDWKDSKLSERVLVVLAGSLRYGAAQWFIVKKGDV
;
A
#
# COMPACT_ATOMS: atom_id res chain seq x y z
N MET A 1 -9.50 16.55 51.30
CA MET A 1 -9.55 15.07 51.15
C MET A 1 -10.22 14.67 49.83
N ALA A 2 -9.76 15.22 48.71
CA ALA A 2 -10.31 14.96 47.38
C ALA A 2 -9.18 14.48 46.47
N ASP A 3 -8.67 13.27 46.70
CA ASP A 3 -7.45 12.81 46.01
C ASP A 3 -7.62 11.40 45.43
N SER A 4 -8.14 10.46 46.22
CA SER A 4 -8.36 9.07 45.77
C SER A 4 -9.43 8.92 44.67
N ALA A 5 -10.57 9.62 44.81
CA ALA A 5 -11.65 9.56 43.82
C ALA A 5 -11.24 10.17 42.47
N GLN A 6 -10.49 11.27 42.51
CA GLN A 6 -10.02 11.96 41.31
C GLN A 6 -8.99 11.11 40.57
N LEU A 7 -8.09 10.46 41.30
CA LEU A 7 -7.07 9.56 40.77
C LEU A 7 -7.68 8.29 40.15
N MET A 8 -8.72 7.69 40.77
CA MET A 8 -9.46 6.58 40.18
C MET A 8 -10.16 6.97 38.87
N HIS A 9 -10.78 8.15 38.81
CA HIS A 9 -11.41 8.64 37.58
C HIS A 9 -10.39 8.87 36.46
N SER A 10 -9.21 9.41 36.78
CA SER A 10 -8.13 9.58 35.80
C SER A 10 -7.60 8.23 35.29
N MET A 11 -7.44 7.24 36.17
CA MET A 11 -7.04 5.89 35.77
C MET A 11 -8.09 5.19 34.89
N LEU A 12 -9.38 5.39 35.19
CA LEU A 12 -10.47 4.83 34.38
C LEU A 12 -10.48 5.44 32.98
N ALA A 13 -10.36 6.76 32.87
CA ALA A 13 -10.29 7.47 31.59
C ALA A 13 -9.06 7.05 30.76
N ALA A 14 -7.90 6.87 31.40
CA ALA A 14 -6.70 6.39 30.73
C ALA A 14 -6.86 4.97 30.18
N ARG A 15 -7.54 4.08 30.93
CA ARG A 15 -7.84 2.70 30.51
C ARG A 15 -8.83 2.65 29.36
N GLU A 16 -9.87 3.49 29.41
CA GLU A 16 -10.85 3.64 28.34
C GLU A 16 -10.15 4.04 27.03
N ASN A 17 -9.29 5.07 27.08
CA ASN A 17 -8.50 5.53 25.94
C ASN A 17 -7.55 4.47 25.41
N GLN A 18 -6.86 3.72 26.29
CA GLN A 18 -6.01 2.61 25.86
C GLN A 18 -6.82 1.51 25.15
N THR A 19 -8.01 1.21 25.64
CA THR A 19 -8.87 0.17 25.05
C THR A 19 -9.34 0.58 23.65
N GLN A 20 -9.73 1.85 23.48
CA GLN A 20 -10.12 2.40 22.18
C GLN A 20 -8.95 2.38 21.19
N LEU A 21 -7.74 2.78 21.61
CA LEU A 21 -6.54 2.72 20.77
C LEU A 21 -6.22 1.28 20.32
N ILE A 22 -6.33 0.31 21.22
CA ILE A 22 -6.11 -1.10 20.89
C ILE A 22 -7.13 -1.59 19.86
N ASP A 23 -8.40 -1.21 20.00
CA ASP A 23 -9.44 -1.59 19.05
C ASP A 23 -9.28 -0.90 17.69
N GLU A 24 -8.83 0.36 17.65
CA GLU A 24 -8.46 1.03 16.40
C GLU A 24 -7.27 0.35 15.72
N LEU A 25 -6.23 0.00 16.47
CA LEU A 25 -5.07 -0.74 15.95
C LEU A 25 -5.49 -2.13 15.43
N ARG A 26 -6.41 -2.81 16.13
CA ARG A 26 -6.96 -4.11 15.69
C ARG A 26 -7.79 -3.98 14.42
N LYS A 27 -8.67 -2.98 14.32
CA LYS A 27 -9.46 -2.70 13.10
C LYS A 27 -8.57 -2.33 11.92
N SER A 28 -7.58 -1.48 12.15
CA SER A 28 -6.56 -1.17 11.15
C SER A 28 -5.89 -2.45 10.68
N ARG A 29 -5.34 -3.26 11.59
CA ARG A 29 -4.69 -4.54 11.25
C ARG A 29 -5.61 -5.49 10.46
N GLN A 30 -6.89 -5.60 10.82
CA GLN A 30 -7.87 -6.39 10.06
C GLN A 30 -8.06 -5.86 8.63
N LEU A 31 -8.06 -4.54 8.42
CA LEU A 31 -8.09 -3.94 7.07
C LEU A 31 -6.79 -4.21 6.29
N TRP A 32 -5.65 -4.27 6.97
CA TRP A 32 -4.38 -4.70 6.36
C TRP A 32 -4.37 -6.18 6.00
N GLU A 33 -4.96 -7.05 6.83
CA GLU A 33 -5.14 -8.48 6.55
C GLU A 33 -6.19 -8.72 5.42
N LEU A 34 -7.13 -7.78 5.24
CA LEU A 34 -8.07 -7.73 4.11
C LEU A 34 -7.45 -7.23 2.80
N LYS A 35 -6.18 -6.78 2.79
CA LYS A 35 -5.43 -6.46 1.56
C LYS A 35 -5.20 -7.76 0.79
N LEU A 36 -6.23 -8.14 0.03
CA LEU A 36 -6.34 -9.33 -0.81
C LEU A 36 -4.96 -9.83 -1.26
N ASP A 37 -4.49 -10.88 -0.60
CA ASP A 37 -3.23 -11.53 -0.97
C ASP A 37 -3.28 -12.17 -2.37
N GLY A 38 -4.47 -12.22 -2.98
CA GLY A 38 -4.72 -12.73 -4.32
C GLY A 38 -4.57 -11.73 -5.48
N VAL A 39 -4.38 -10.42 -5.25
CA VAL A 39 -4.20 -9.48 -6.38
C VAL A 39 -2.77 -9.59 -6.90
N LYS A 40 -2.63 -10.25 -8.05
CA LYS A 40 -1.35 -10.41 -8.76
C LYS A 40 -1.01 -9.13 -9.53
N MET A 41 0.27 -8.77 -9.54
CA MET A 41 0.77 -7.66 -10.36
C MET A 41 0.50 -7.99 -11.86
N PRO A 42 -0.22 -7.12 -12.60
CA PRO A 42 -0.42 -7.29 -14.04
C PRO A 42 0.91 -7.22 -14.79
N SER A 43 0.98 -7.81 -15.98
CA SER A 43 2.16 -7.75 -16.85
C SER A 43 1.84 -7.06 -18.17
N TYR A 44 2.84 -6.40 -18.76
CA TYR A 44 2.68 -5.73 -20.05
C TYR A 44 3.81 -6.07 -21.03
N GLY A 45 3.47 -6.75 -22.13
CA GLY A 45 4.42 -7.17 -23.16
C GLY A 45 4.48 -6.28 -24.40
N ARG A 46 3.53 -5.35 -24.56
CA ARG A 46 3.33 -4.52 -25.77
C ARG A 46 2.94 -5.35 -27.00
N THR A 47 2.19 -6.42 -26.80
CA THR A 47 1.58 -7.21 -27.88
C THR A 47 0.31 -6.53 -28.42
N LEU A 48 -0.08 -6.82 -29.66
CA LEU A 48 -1.27 -6.22 -30.32
C LEU A 48 -2.60 -6.49 -29.59
N LYS A 49 -2.63 -7.51 -28.71
CA LYS A 49 -3.82 -7.88 -27.93
C LYS A 49 -3.89 -7.18 -26.57
N GLU A 50 -2.83 -6.48 -26.16
CA GLU A 50 -2.73 -5.82 -24.86
C GLU A 50 -3.06 -4.32 -24.96
N SER A 51 -3.91 -3.84 -24.05
CA SER A 51 -4.18 -2.41 -23.90
C SER A 51 -3.29 -1.82 -22.81
N PHE A 52 -2.51 -0.79 -23.16
CA PHE A 52 -1.71 -0.06 -22.17
C PHE A 52 -2.58 0.67 -21.15
N GLN A 53 -3.76 1.15 -21.56
CA GLN A 53 -4.69 1.82 -20.65
C GLN A 53 -5.22 0.85 -19.60
N LEU A 54 -5.62 -0.36 -20.01
CA LEU A 54 -6.07 -1.40 -19.09
C LEU A 54 -4.95 -1.83 -18.13
N TYR A 55 -3.72 -1.97 -18.63
CA TYR A 55 -2.56 -2.26 -17.78
C TYR A 55 -2.36 -1.18 -16.69
N ARG A 56 -2.48 0.11 -17.06
CA ARG A 56 -2.37 1.22 -16.10
C ARG A 56 -3.45 1.15 -15.01
N GLU A 57 -4.70 0.96 -15.41
CA GLU A 57 -5.82 0.85 -14.47
C GLU A 57 -5.62 -0.32 -13.49
N GLN A 58 -5.15 -1.47 -13.98
CA GLN A 58 -4.85 -2.64 -13.15
C GLN A 58 -3.68 -2.40 -12.18
N VAL A 59 -2.65 -1.67 -12.61
CA VAL A 59 -1.53 -1.26 -11.76
C VAL A 59 -2.01 -0.34 -10.64
N GLU A 60 -2.84 0.66 -10.95
CA GLU A 60 -3.39 1.59 -9.97
C GLU A 60 -4.23 0.85 -8.92
N GLN A 61 -5.06 -0.10 -9.36
CA GLN A 61 -5.81 -0.97 -8.46
C GLN A 61 -4.90 -1.85 -7.59
N TYR A 62 -3.84 -2.42 -8.15
CA TYR A 62 -2.87 -3.22 -7.39
C TYR A 62 -2.22 -2.41 -6.26
N VAL A 63 -1.75 -1.20 -6.58
CA VAL A 63 -1.11 -0.28 -5.62
C VAL A 63 -2.10 0.14 -4.53
N LEU A 64 -3.35 0.44 -4.91
CA LEU A 64 -4.42 0.80 -3.99
C LEU A 64 -4.76 -0.34 -3.03
N VAL A 65 -4.95 -1.56 -3.55
CA VAL A 65 -5.31 -2.74 -2.74
C VAL A 65 -4.17 -3.18 -1.85
N LYS A 66 -2.91 -3.12 -2.30
CA LYS A 66 -1.75 -3.35 -1.43
C LYS A 66 -1.49 -2.18 -0.47
N GLY A 67 -2.27 -1.10 -0.57
CA GLY A 67 -2.16 0.14 0.19
C GLY A 67 -0.74 0.66 0.26
N ILE A 68 -0.10 0.70 -0.90
CA ILE A 68 1.22 1.29 -1.10
C ILE A 68 1.01 2.78 -1.34
N ASP A 69 1.55 3.62 -0.45
CA ASP A 69 1.53 5.07 -0.66
C ASP A 69 2.66 5.46 -1.62
N TRP A 70 2.34 5.46 -2.92
CA TRP A 70 3.27 5.79 -3.99
C TRP A 70 3.64 7.28 -4.05
N LYS A 71 2.97 8.14 -3.26
CA LYS A 71 3.33 9.56 -3.12
C LYS A 71 4.46 9.78 -2.12
N ASP A 72 4.78 8.79 -1.29
CA ASP A 72 5.99 8.78 -0.46
C ASP A 72 7.23 8.57 -1.35
N SER A 73 8.18 9.51 -1.28
CA SER A 73 9.40 9.48 -2.10
C SER A 73 10.33 8.30 -1.84
N LYS A 74 10.27 7.68 -0.65
CA LYS A 74 11.03 6.45 -0.34
C LYS A 74 10.35 5.20 -0.90
N LEU A 75 9.03 5.25 -1.08
CA LEU A 75 8.26 4.14 -1.64
C LEU A 75 8.12 4.24 -3.16
N SER A 76 8.22 5.44 -3.72
CA SER A 76 8.12 5.66 -5.17
C SER A 76 9.21 4.93 -5.97
N GLU A 77 10.46 4.91 -5.50
CA GLU A 77 11.52 4.10 -6.13
C GLU A 77 11.22 2.60 -6.08
N ARG A 78 10.68 2.10 -4.97
CA ARG A 78 10.30 0.69 -4.84
C ARG A 78 9.16 0.35 -5.78
N VAL A 79 8.15 1.22 -5.88
CA VAL A 79 7.05 1.07 -6.84
C VAL A 79 7.59 1.04 -8.26
N LEU A 80 8.50 1.94 -8.63
CA LEU A 80 9.14 1.95 -9.95
C LEU A 80 9.87 0.65 -10.27
N VAL A 81 10.60 0.07 -9.30
CA VAL A 81 11.28 -1.23 -9.48
C VAL A 81 10.28 -2.36 -9.69
N VAL A 82 9.18 -2.39 -8.92
CA VAL A 82 8.14 -3.42 -9.08
C VAL A 82 7.44 -3.27 -10.44
N LEU A 83 7.17 -2.04 -10.88
CA LEU A 83 6.58 -1.75 -12.20
C LEU A 83 7.54 -2.07 -13.36
N ALA A 84 8.85 -1.93 -13.15
CA ALA A 84 9.83 -2.39 -14.14
C ALA A 84 9.77 -3.92 -14.28
N GLY A 85 9.56 -4.64 -13.17
CA GLY A 85 9.46 -6.10 -13.13
C GLY A 85 8.18 -6.67 -13.76
N SER A 86 7.12 -5.87 -13.91
CA SER A 86 5.89 -6.28 -14.62
C SER A 86 6.00 -6.17 -16.14
N LEU A 87 7.00 -5.46 -16.66
CA LEU A 87 7.22 -5.36 -18.10
C LEU A 87 7.76 -6.66 -18.68
N ARG A 88 7.34 -6.99 -19.90
CA ARG A 88 7.76 -8.17 -20.65
C ARG A 88 8.21 -7.78 -22.05
N TYR A 89 8.99 -8.64 -22.70
CA TYR A 89 9.37 -8.54 -24.11
C TYR A 89 9.87 -7.13 -24.50
N GLY A 90 9.31 -6.55 -25.57
CA GLY A 90 9.71 -5.24 -26.09
C GLY A 90 9.47 -4.09 -25.11
N ALA A 91 8.53 -4.21 -24.16
CA ALA A 91 8.33 -3.20 -23.11
C ALA A 91 9.48 -3.20 -22.11
N ALA A 92 9.95 -4.39 -21.68
CA ALA A 92 11.09 -4.51 -20.78
C ALA A 92 12.38 -4.01 -21.45
N GLN A 93 12.60 -4.37 -22.72
CA GLN A 93 13.75 -3.89 -23.50
C GLN A 93 13.77 -2.36 -23.62
N TRP A 94 12.62 -1.76 -23.97
CA TRP A 94 12.51 -0.30 -24.06
C TRP A 94 12.81 0.38 -22.73
N PHE A 95 12.31 -0.16 -21.61
CA PHE A 95 12.57 0.41 -20.28
C PHE A 95 14.05 0.37 -19.90
N ILE A 96 14.76 -0.74 -20.19
CA ILE A 96 16.20 -0.84 -19.94
C ILE A 96 16.98 0.20 -20.75
N VAL A 97 16.65 0.36 -22.03
CA VAL A 97 17.29 1.35 -22.90
C VAL A 97 17.06 2.77 -22.37
N LYS A 98 15.83 3.10 -21.97
CA LYS A 98 15.49 4.46 -21.52
C LYS A 98 15.94 4.78 -20.10
N LYS A 99 16.10 3.78 -19.23
CA LYS A 99 16.63 3.98 -17.88
C LYS A 99 18.08 4.48 -17.89
N GLY A 100 18.85 4.19 -18.95
CA GLY A 100 20.21 4.73 -19.11
C GLY A 100 20.28 6.17 -19.65
N ASP A 101 19.15 6.71 -20.14
CA ASP A 101 19.04 8.05 -20.73
C ASP A 101 18.54 9.12 -19.73
N VAL A 102 18.19 8.73 -18.49
CA VAL A 102 17.64 9.59 -17.42
C VAL A 102 18.60 9.64 -16.25
#